data_AF-K5V6J1-F1
#
_entry.id   AF-K5V6J1-F1
#
_cell.length_a   1.000
_cell.length_b   1.000
_cell.length_c   1.000
_cell.angle_alpha   90.00
_cell.angle_beta   90.00
_cell.angle_gamma   90.00
#
_symmetry.space_group_name_H-M   'P 1'
#
loop_
_entity.id
_entity.type
_entity.pdbx_description
1 polymer ?
#
loop_
_entity_poly.entity_id
_entity_poly.type
_entity_poly.pdbx_seq_one_letter_code
_entity_poly.pdbx_strand_id
1 'polypeptide(L)'
;MFSKSQLTLVALSLLSLSDISYGRMQWLERDGRALELYPRRYGQAHPTVLDQLASACSGQVCSTLAAQAVTPLLASQPECSQQDMADAIIDAAQQFDANTKANMIALAQQYRQVEKNTPPDLSTNPPTNQNSVFCQTAPKNAELNGLVQAQDPANSPNVFFDPGLNQSVAKGSQPNTFPFGTAGSSNSTSVSSSTVASAASSSAGNLVVQVARSISADPCAVTVTVTADGSASAAATDAASATLSSSAAAATSTASAASIGNFGSCTIPEITFGVGFDNRKETSFEPTNQADYNHGSADNIDIITQFMCDNLVNTCGADATAQATCATAKAAADTEPAPTGAQADAFNAVFGITTNFAAITALNDQGQPIAGTGSAAASSAPAAASASAAASAATTSVAAAATASAAPASASSASATSSGQNLQTFTGALGGVSAPAVTAAGSQFQVEGNSLFNDLPSALDRSCSVQNNLCADAANASANQNGLTVGACSTQLTACNAA
;
A
#
# COMPACT_ATOMS: atom_id res chain seq x y z
N MET A 1 29.85 69.08 39.02
CA MET A 1 28.66 68.61 39.73
C MET A 1 27.73 67.92 38.74
N PHE A 2 27.89 66.61 38.53
CA PHE A 2 26.94 65.83 37.75
C PHE A 2 25.86 65.32 38.71
N SER A 3 24.61 65.75 38.47
CA SER A 3 23.46 65.37 39.29
C SER A 3 23.26 63.86 39.25
N LYS A 4 22.93 63.24 40.39
CA LYS A 4 22.64 61.80 40.52
C LYS A 4 21.60 61.29 39.50
N SER A 5 20.77 62.18 38.96
CA SER A 5 19.79 61.87 37.91
C SER A 5 20.38 61.64 36.51
N GLN A 6 21.60 62.10 36.25
CA GLN A 6 22.30 61.90 34.96
C GLN A 6 22.99 60.53 34.91
N LEU A 7 23.36 59.98 36.07
CA LEU A 7 24.03 58.68 36.19
C LEU A 7 23.09 57.51 35.88
N THR A 8 21.81 57.64 36.27
CA THR A 8 20.75 56.70 35.91
C THR A 8 20.43 56.75 34.42
N LEU A 9 20.46 57.93 33.79
CA LEU A 9 20.19 58.06 32.36
C LEU A 9 21.32 57.45 31.52
N VAL A 10 22.58 57.62 31.94
CA VAL A 10 23.76 57.03 31.29
C VAL A 10 23.78 55.50 31.46
N ALA A 11 23.42 54.99 32.64
CA ALA A 11 23.30 53.55 32.88
C ALA A 11 22.18 52.92 32.04
N LEU A 12 21.04 53.60 31.89
CA LEU A 12 19.93 53.09 31.06
C LEU A 12 20.27 53.13 29.56
N SER A 13 21.07 54.10 29.10
CA SER A 13 21.55 54.15 27.71
C SER A 13 22.62 53.10 27.38
N LEU A 14 23.35 52.60 28.38
CA LEU A 14 24.32 51.51 28.20
C LEU A 14 23.64 50.13 28.17
N LEU A 15 22.49 49.96 28.82
CA LEU A 15 21.67 48.73 28.72
C LEU A 15 20.83 48.67 27.44
N SER A 16 20.63 49.79 26.73
CA SER A 16 19.92 49.80 25.43
C SER A 16 20.84 49.60 24.22
N LEU A 17 22.15 49.42 24.44
CA LEU A 17 23.17 49.17 23.40
C LEU A 17 23.74 47.76 23.46
N SER A 18 23.18 46.84 24.26
CA SER A 18 23.52 45.43 24.15
C SER A 18 23.14 44.93 22.77
N ASP A 19 24.20 44.62 22.01
CA ASP A 19 24.21 44.22 20.61
C ASP A 19 23.01 43.36 20.23
N ILE A 20 22.39 43.72 19.12
CA ILE A 20 21.56 42.78 18.38
C ILE A 20 22.51 41.65 17.99
N SER A 21 22.27 40.45 18.54
CA SER A 21 22.91 39.20 18.17
C SER A 21 22.57 38.83 16.71
N TYR A 22 22.98 39.65 15.75
CA TYR A 22 23.04 39.28 14.34
C TYR A 22 24.33 38.50 14.13
N GLY A 23 24.27 37.18 14.19
CA GLY A 23 25.38 36.37 13.71
C GLY A 23 25.53 34.94 14.21
N ARG A 24 24.48 34.19 14.59
CA ARG A 24 24.51 32.72 14.59
C ARG A 24 23.13 32.13 14.29
N MET A 25 22.61 32.36 13.09
CA MET A 25 21.56 31.51 12.51
C MET A 25 22.10 30.74 11.30
N GLN A 26 23.33 30.21 11.40
CA GLN A 26 23.83 29.27 10.39
C GLN A 26 23.78 27.82 10.87
N TRP A 27 23.54 27.58 12.15
CA TRP A 27 23.59 26.24 12.73
C TRP A 27 22.37 26.09 13.62
N LEU A 28 21.55 25.08 13.34
CA LEU A 28 20.60 24.62 14.34
C LEU A 28 21.44 24.17 15.55
N GLU A 29 20.97 24.37 16.78
CA GLU A 29 21.66 23.88 17.98
C GLU A 29 20.68 23.05 18.81
N ARG A 30 21.14 21.90 19.32
CA ARG A 30 20.41 21.07 20.30
C ARG A 30 21.39 20.67 21.39
N ASP A 31 21.00 20.87 22.66
CA ASP A 31 21.82 20.60 23.84
C ASP A 31 23.21 21.26 23.84
N GLY A 32 23.28 22.51 23.35
CA GLY A 32 24.51 23.32 23.34
C GLY A 32 25.58 22.85 22.35
N ARG A 33 25.19 22.03 21.36
CA ARG A 33 26.05 21.58 20.26
C ARG A 33 25.46 22.04 18.93
N ALA A 34 26.33 22.49 18.03
CA ALA A 34 25.95 22.76 16.64
C ALA A 34 25.41 21.46 16.02
N LEU A 35 24.14 21.50 15.60
CA LEU A 35 23.56 20.55 14.67
C LEU A 35 24.15 20.88 13.30
N GLU A 36 25.28 20.24 13.01
CA GLU A 36 25.73 20.08 11.65
C GLU A 36 24.69 19.19 10.97
N LEU A 37 23.80 19.80 10.18
CA LEU A 37 22.91 19.08 9.29
C LEU A 37 23.81 18.41 8.24
N TYR A 38 24.34 17.24 8.57
CA TYR A 38 24.94 16.37 7.57
C TYR A 38 23.82 16.06 6.58
N PRO A 39 23.90 16.55 5.33
CA PRO A 39 22.97 16.10 4.32
C PRO A 39 23.11 14.59 4.31
N ARG A 40 22.03 13.85 4.63
CA ARG A 40 22.02 12.42 4.34
C ARG A 40 22.42 12.33 2.87
N ARG A 41 23.42 11.51 2.55
CA ARG A 41 23.83 11.30 1.16
C ARG A 41 22.68 10.56 0.46
N TYR A 42 21.68 11.33 0.05
CA TYR A 42 20.60 10.98 -0.86
C TYR A 42 21.18 10.81 -2.27
N GLY A 43 22.24 10.01 -2.41
CA GLY A 43 22.86 9.71 -3.71
C GLY A 43 22.00 8.77 -4.56
N GLN A 44 21.12 7.99 -3.92
CA GLN A 44 20.03 7.26 -4.54
C GLN A 44 18.83 7.28 -3.59
N ALA A 45 17.99 8.32 -3.66
CA ALA A 45 16.79 8.48 -2.83
C ALA A 45 15.78 7.33 -3.00
N HIS A 46 15.92 6.54 -4.07
CA HIS A 46 15.12 5.38 -4.39
C HIS A 46 15.98 4.47 -5.28
N PRO A 47 16.33 3.24 -4.87
CA PRO A 47 17.07 2.34 -5.76
C PRO A 47 16.19 1.98 -6.96
N THR A 48 16.72 2.12 -8.17
CA THR A 48 15.97 1.95 -9.45
C THR A 48 15.30 0.59 -9.58
N VAL A 49 15.80 -0.42 -8.86
CA VAL A 49 15.20 -1.76 -8.79
C VAL A 49 13.77 -1.72 -8.23
N LEU A 50 13.42 -0.75 -7.38
CA LEU A 50 12.07 -0.60 -6.85
C LEU A 50 11.09 -0.11 -7.91
N ASP A 51 11.50 0.84 -8.75
CA ASP A 51 10.68 1.30 -9.88
C ASP A 51 10.52 0.20 -10.92
N GLN A 52 11.61 -0.53 -11.21
CA GLN A 52 11.58 -1.69 -12.09
C GLN A 52 10.67 -2.79 -11.55
N LEU A 53 10.75 -3.08 -10.24
CA LEU A 53 9.87 -4.03 -9.57
C LEU A 53 8.42 -3.61 -9.66
N ALA A 54 8.10 -2.32 -9.42
CA ALA A 54 6.73 -1.81 -9.52
C ALA A 54 6.12 -2.04 -10.91
N SER A 55 6.94 -1.96 -11.95
CA SER A 55 6.56 -2.18 -13.36
C SER A 55 6.75 -3.62 -13.87
N ALA A 56 7.21 -4.54 -13.02
CA ALA A 56 7.68 -5.86 -13.48
C ALA A 56 6.56 -6.83 -13.89
N CYS A 57 5.34 -6.62 -13.38
CA CYS A 57 4.17 -7.43 -13.68
C CYS A 57 2.91 -6.58 -13.73
N SER A 58 1.91 -7.03 -14.49
CA SER A 58 0.61 -6.37 -14.57
C SER A 58 -0.21 -6.59 -13.29
N GLY A 59 -1.00 -5.58 -12.92
CA GLY A 59 -1.79 -5.57 -11.69
C GLY A 59 -1.08 -4.94 -10.48
N GLN A 60 -1.75 -4.92 -9.33
CA GLN A 60 -1.25 -4.20 -8.14
C GLN A 60 -0.13 -4.94 -7.40
N VAL A 61 0.07 -6.25 -7.62
CA VAL A 61 1.01 -7.08 -6.85
C VAL A 61 2.43 -6.52 -6.89
N CYS A 62 2.97 -6.23 -8.08
CA CYS A 62 4.32 -5.72 -8.23
C CYS A 62 4.51 -4.32 -7.64
N SER A 63 3.52 -3.44 -7.82
CA SER A 63 3.52 -2.10 -7.23
C SER A 63 3.47 -2.15 -5.70
N THR A 64 2.67 -3.05 -5.12
CA THR A 64 2.61 -3.25 -3.67
C THR A 64 3.90 -3.83 -3.12
N LEU A 65 4.49 -4.84 -3.78
CA LEU A 65 5.78 -5.40 -3.39
C LEU A 65 6.89 -4.35 -3.44
N ALA A 66 6.90 -3.50 -4.46
CA ALA A 66 7.85 -2.39 -4.57
C ALA A 66 7.70 -1.38 -3.43
N ALA A 67 6.46 -1.02 -3.06
CA ALA A 67 6.19 -0.13 -1.94
C ALA A 67 6.65 -0.75 -0.60
N GLN A 68 6.34 -2.04 -0.38
CA GLN A 68 6.78 -2.78 0.81
C GLN A 68 8.31 -2.88 0.90
N ALA A 69 8.98 -3.01 -0.25
CA ALA A 69 10.43 -3.12 -0.33
C ALA A 69 11.20 -1.85 0.03
N VAL A 70 10.54 -0.71 0.20
CA VAL A 70 11.19 0.50 0.74
C VAL A 70 11.55 0.31 2.22
N THR A 71 10.62 -0.22 3.01
CA THR A 71 10.74 -0.28 4.47
C THR A 71 12.01 -1.00 4.92
N PRO A 72 12.32 -2.23 4.45
CA PRO A 72 13.50 -2.99 4.87
C PRO A 72 14.86 -2.31 4.60
N LEU A 73 14.90 -1.27 3.78
CA LEU A 73 16.11 -0.50 3.48
C LEU A 73 16.41 0.58 4.52
N LEU A 74 15.48 0.87 5.43
CA LEU A 74 15.69 1.84 6.50
C LEU A 74 16.68 1.32 7.55
N ALA A 75 17.42 2.25 8.14
CA ALA A 75 18.43 1.99 9.16
C ALA A 75 17.94 1.21 10.37
N SER A 76 16.71 1.48 10.83
CA SER A 76 16.16 0.86 12.03
C SER A 76 15.57 -0.53 11.79
N GLN A 77 15.56 -1.01 10.54
CA GLN A 77 14.94 -2.30 10.25
C GLN A 77 15.84 -3.48 10.63
N PRO A 78 15.25 -4.60 11.09
CA PRO A 78 15.97 -5.81 11.45
C PRO A 78 16.99 -6.25 10.40
N GLU A 79 18.07 -6.90 10.84
CA GLU A 79 19.11 -7.45 9.96
C GLU A 79 18.55 -8.36 8.84
N CYS A 80 17.58 -9.21 9.22
CA CYS A 80 16.68 -10.05 8.40
C CYS A 80 15.85 -9.34 7.33
N SER A 81 15.26 -8.20 7.66
CA SER A 81 14.08 -7.68 6.94
C SER A 81 14.22 -7.58 5.42
N GLN A 82 15.40 -7.17 4.94
CA GLN A 82 15.66 -7.05 3.52
C GLN A 82 15.65 -8.46 2.90
N GLN A 83 16.39 -9.39 3.54
CA GLN A 83 16.29 -10.86 3.42
C GLN A 83 14.97 -11.34 2.86
N ASP A 84 14.06 -11.24 3.82
CA ASP A 84 12.72 -11.77 3.84
C ASP A 84 11.85 -11.11 2.78
N MET A 85 12.06 -9.82 2.52
CA MET A 85 11.39 -9.12 1.43
C MET A 85 11.83 -9.61 0.05
N ALA A 86 13.12 -9.87 -0.16
CA ALA A 86 13.59 -10.45 -1.42
C ALA A 86 13.03 -11.87 -1.63
N ASP A 87 12.96 -12.66 -0.55
CA ASP A 87 12.29 -13.96 -0.55
C ASP A 87 10.80 -13.83 -0.88
N ALA A 88 10.10 -12.86 -0.30
CA ALA A 88 8.69 -12.60 -0.60
C ALA A 88 8.44 -12.22 -2.06
N ILE A 89 9.36 -11.46 -2.69
CA ILE A 89 9.29 -11.15 -4.12
C ILE A 89 9.40 -12.43 -4.97
N ILE A 90 10.31 -13.35 -4.61
CA ILE A 90 10.48 -14.64 -5.32
C ILE A 90 9.28 -15.56 -5.11
N ASP A 91 8.72 -15.59 -3.90
CA ASP A 91 7.51 -16.36 -3.59
C ASP A 91 6.31 -15.84 -4.41
N ALA A 92 6.12 -14.52 -4.48
CA ALA A 92 5.08 -13.91 -5.30
C ALA A 92 5.30 -14.15 -6.79
N ALA A 93 6.55 -14.16 -7.26
CA ALA A 93 6.90 -14.45 -8.64
C ALA A 93 6.39 -15.81 -9.13
N GLN A 94 6.16 -16.78 -8.23
CA GLN A 94 5.63 -18.11 -8.59
C GLN A 94 4.22 -18.07 -9.18
N GLN A 95 3.47 -16.99 -8.93
CA GLN A 95 2.08 -16.83 -9.38
C GLN A 95 1.98 -16.38 -10.85
N PHE A 96 3.08 -15.92 -11.43
CA PHE A 96 3.11 -15.36 -12.78
C PHE A 96 3.64 -16.35 -13.83
N ASP A 97 3.49 -15.96 -15.10
CA ASP A 97 4.06 -16.71 -16.21
C ASP A 97 5.60 -16.77 -16.13
N ALA A 98 6.19 -17.67 -16.90
CA ALA A 98 7.63 -17.95 -16.83
C ALA A 98 8.52 -16.72 -17.08
N ASN A 99 8.11 -15.80 -17.95
CA ASN A 99 8.92 -14.62 -18.28
C ASN A 99 8.85 -13.59 -17.15
N THR A 100 7.64 -13.30 -16.67
CA THR A 100 7.42 -12.38 -15.54
C THR A 100 8.09 -12.89 -14.27
N LYS A 101 7.94 -14.20 -13.99
CA LYS A 101 8.61 -14.85 -12.87
C LYS A 101 10.13 -14.69 -12.94
N ALA A 102 10.74 -14.95 -14.10
CA ALA A 102 12.18 -14.80 -14.28
C ALA A 102 12.65 -13.34 -14.07
N ASN A 103 11.87 -12.36 -14.56
CA ASN A 103 12.16 -10.94 -14.34
C ASN A 103 12.09 -10.57 -12.85
N MET A 104 11.03 -10.99 -12.14
CA MET A 104 10.87 -10.73 -10.71
C MET A 104 11.97 -11.37 -9.87
N ILE A 105 12.40 -12.59 -10.20
CA ILE A 105 13.55 -13.24 -9.53
C ILE A 105 14.83 -12.42 -9.74
N ALA A 106 15.09 -11.95 -10.96
CA ALA A 106 16.26 -11.11 -11.24
C ALA A 106 16.21 -9.78 -10.46
N LEU A 107 15.03 -9.18 -10.34
CA LEU A 107 14.83 -7.96 -9.55
C LEU A 107 14.97 -8.22 -8.05
N ALA A 108 14.50 -9.36 -7.54
CA ALA A 108 14.72 -9.76 -6.14
C ALA A 108 16.21 -9.93 -5.82
N GLN A 109 16.99 -10.51 -6.73
CA GLN A 109 18.45 -10.63 -6.59
C GLN A 109 19.15 -9.26 -6.59
N GLN A 110 18.72 -8.33 -7.44
CA GLN A 110 19.23 -6.96 -7.43
C GLN A 110 18.84 -6.23 -6.15
N TYR A 111 17.59 -6.35 -5.71
CA TYR A 111 17.09 -5.80 -4.46
C TYR A 111 17.83 -6.38 -3.24
N ARG A 112 18.19 -7.67 -3.25
CA ARG A 112 19.06 -8.29 -2.23
C ARG A 112 20.39 -7.56 -2.04
N GLN A 113 20.88 -6.91 -3.10
CA GLN A 113 22.20 -6.31 -3.19
C GLN A 113 22.17 -4.77 -3.05
N VAL A 114 21.01 -4.14 -2.94
CA VAL A 114 20.98 -2.69 -2.71
C VAL A 114 21.49 -2.36 -1.31
N GLU A 115 22.09 -1.20 -1.17
CA GLU A 115 22.62 -0.71 0.10
C GLU A 115 21.47 -0.46 1.09
N LYS A 116 21.67 -0.86 2.36
CA LYS A 116 20.81 -0.43 3.46
C LYS A 116 21.31 0.90 4.01
N ASN A 117 20.38 1.77 4.35
CA ASN A 117 20.69 3.02 5.02
C ASN A 117 21.27 2.72 6.41
N THR A 118 22.26 3.50 6.84
CA THR A 118 22.84 3.42 8.19
C THR A 118 23.07 4.83 8.73
N PRO A 119 22.83 5.08 10.02
CA PRO A 119 23.14 6.36 10.61
C PRO A 119 24.68 6.47 10.79
N PRO A 120 25.26 7.66 10.54
CA PRO A 120 26.64 7.90 10.94
C PRO A 120 26.75 7.83 12.47
N ASP A 121 27.86 7.33 12.98
CA ASP A 121 28.18 7.39 14.40
C ASP A 121 28.57 8.82 14.79
N LEU A 122 27.66 9.50 15.48
CA LEU A 122 27.80 10.87 15.96
C LEU A 122 28.69 11.00 17.21
N SER A 123 29.17 9.88 17.77
CA SER A 123 30.09 9.87 18.92
C SER A 123 31.50 10.29 18.53
N THR A 124 31.79 10.31 17.23
CA THR A 124 33.08 10.72 16.64
C THR A 124 32.94 12.07 15.93
N ASN A 125 34.03 12.84 15.85
CA ASN A 125 34.06 14.11 15.13
C ASN A 125 35.31 14.16 14.22
N PRO A 126 35.15 14.13 12.87
CA PRO A 126 33.88 14.07 12.14
C PRO A 126 33.13 12.75 12.38
N PRO A 127 31.79 12.71 12.22
CA PRO A 127 31.00 11.49 12.35
C PRO A 127 31.49 10.38 11.42
N THR A 128 31.45 9.15 11.94
CA THR A 128 31.95 7.99 11.21
C THR A 128 30.81 7.33 10.45
N ASN A 129 30.91 7.23 9.12
CA ASN A 129 29.97 6.44 8.32
C ASN A 129 30.20 4.94 8.54
N GLN A 130 29.13 4.15 8.59
CA GLN A 130 29.15 2.78 9.09
C GLN A 130 28.43 1.82 8.15
N ASN A 131 28.89 0.58 8.10
CA ASN A 131 28.25 -0.49 7.34
C ASN A 131 26.97 -1.00 8.02
N SER A 132 26.07 -1.61 7.26
CA SER A 132 24.94 -2.35 7.83
C SER A 132 25.39 -3.75 8.22
N VAL A 133 24.91 -4.28 9.35
CA VAL A 133 25.12 -5.70 9.70
C VAL A 133 24.45 -6.64 8.68
N PHE A 134 25.03 -7.81 8.47
CA PHE A 134 24.57 -8.83 7.53
C PHE A 134 23.57 -9.78 8.18
N CYS A 135 22.55 -10.19 7.42
CA CYS A 135 21.65 -11.26 7.84
C CYS A 135 22.45 -12.54 8.19
N GLN A 136 22.08 -13.19 9.30
CA GLN A 136 22.71 -14.43 9.77
C GLN A 136 21.81 -15.67 9.61
N THR A 137 20.77 -15.57 8.80
CA THR A 137 19.87 -16.67 8.46
C THR A 137 20.01 -17.00 6.98
N ALA A 138 19.93 -18.29 6.64
CA ALA A 138 19.89 -18.70 5.24
C ALA A 138 18.63 -18.16 4.55
N PRO A 139 18.69 -17.74 3.26
CA PRO A 139 17.49 -17.34 2.54
C PRO A 139 16.56 -18.53 2.36
N LYS A 140 15.25 -18.24 2.25
CA LYS A 140 14.24 -19.26 1.97
C LYS A 140 14.36 -19.80 0.54
N ASN A 141 14.61 -18.90 -0.41
CA ASN A 141 14.75 -19.21 -1.83
C ASN A 141 16.23 -19.32 -2.22
N ALA A 142 16.58 -20.40 -2.92
CA ALA A 142 17.96 -20.73 -3.25
C ALA A 142 18.60 -19.72 -4.23
N GLU A 143 17.79 -18.97 -4.96
CA GLU A 143 18.17 -17.91 -5.88
C GLU A 143 18.89 -16.75 -5.18
N LEU A 144 18.75 -16.62 -3.86
CA LEU A 144 19.41 -15.59 -3.05
C LEU A 144 20.69 -16.08 -2.36
N ASN A 145 21.06 -17.36 -2.51
CA ASN A 145 22.22 -17.93 -1.84
C ASN A 145 23.50 -17.17 -2.16
N GLY A 146 24.23 -16.75 -1.12
CA GLY A 146 25.48 -16.02 -1.23
C GLY A 146 25.35 -14.54 -1.61
N LEU A 147 24.14 -14.05 -1.85
CA LEU A 147 23.89 -12.62 -2.05
C LEU A 147 23.81 -11.90 -0.70
N VAL A 148 24.49 -10.77 -0.61
CA VAL A 148 24.43 -9.87 0.54
C VAL A 148 24.18 -8.45 0.08
N GLN A 149 23.65 -7.63 0.98
CA GLN A 149 23.46 -6.22 0.69
C GLN A 149 24.82 -5.54 0.46
N ALA A 150 24.86 -4.62 -0.50
CA ALA A 150 26.02 -3.78 -0.71
C ALA A 150 26.28 -2.88 0.50
N GLN A 151 27.54 -2.49 0.64
CA GLN A 151 28.02 -1.57 1.65
C GLN A 151 28.61 -0.35 0.93
N ASP A 152 28.30 0.86 1.39
CA ASP A 152 28.85 2.08 0.79
C ASP A 152 30.38 2.05 0.89
N PRO A 153 31.13 2.16 -0.22
CA PRO A 153 32.59 2.22 -0.21
C PRO A 153 33.18 3.37 0.63
N ALA A 154 32.40 4.41 0.90
CA ALA A 154 32.76 5.52 1.77
C ALA A 154 32.56 5.24 3.26
N ASN A 155 31.94 4.11 3.63
CA ASN A 155 31.83 3.69 5.02
C ASN A 155 33.16 3.20 5.57
N SER A 156 33.32 3.33 6.89
CA SER A 156 34.47 2.75 7.57
C SER A 156 34.40 1.22 7.52
N PRO A 157 35.43 0.52 6.99
CA PRO A 157 35.36 -0.92 6.73
C PRO A 157 35.29 -1.78 8.00
N ASN A 158 35.57 -1.19 9.16
CA ASN A 158 35.65 -1.87 10.46
C ASN A 158 34.50 -1.50 11.41
N VAL A 159 33.54 -0.67 10.97
CA VAL A 159 32.46 -0.18 11.80
C VAL A 159 31.13 -0.52 11.16
N PHE A 160 30.24 -1.13 11.94
CA PHE A 160 28.92 -1.57 11.52
C PHE A 160 27.87 -0.98 12.45
N PHE A 161 26.68 -0.67 11.95
CA PHE A 161 25.52 -0.30 12.75
C PHE A 161 24.63 -1.53 12.94
N ASP A 162 24.37 -1.89 14.19
CA ASP A 162 23.44 -2.96 14.56
C ASP A 162 22.09 -2.34 14.99
N PRO A 163 20.99 -2.54 14.24
CA PRO A 163 19.69 -1.98 14.57
C PRO A 163 19.04 -2.61 15.80
N GLY A 164 19.35 -3.88 16.11
CA GLY A 164 18.81 -4.57 17.30
C GLY A 164 19.44 -4.07 18.60
N LEU A 165 20.70 -3.66 18.54
CA LEU A 165 21.39 -3.01 19.67
C LEU A 165 21.31 -1.47 19.64
N ASN A 166 20.85 -0.90 18.53
CA ASN A 166 20.81 0.53 18.25
C ASN A 166 22.17 1.23 18.44
N GLN A 167 23.27 0.56 18.09
CA GLN A 167 24.62 1.07 18.31
C GLN A 167 25.61 0.62 17.24
N SER A 168 26.77 1.27 17.24
CA SER A 168 27.95 0.91 16.48
C SER A 168 28.64 -0.32 17.06
N VAL A 169 29.05 -1.25 16.21
CA VAL A 169 29.80 -2.46 16.56
C VAL A 169 31.04 -2.59 15.67
N ALA A 170 32.10 -3.16 16.24
CA ALA A 170 33.36 -3.36 15.51
C ALA A 170 33.29 -4.65 14.67
N LYS A 171 33.89 -4.63 13.48
CA LYS A 171 34.05 -5.85 12.68
C LYS A 171 34.71 -6.96 13.50
N GLY A 172 34.10 -8.13 13.54
CA GLY A 172 34.59 -9.27 14.31
C GLY A 172 34.06 -9.36 15.74
N SER A 173 33.36 -8.35 16.26
CA SER A 173 32.80 -8.42 17.62
C SER A 173 31.60 -9.36 17.71
N GLN A 174 30.92 -9.61 16.60
CA GLN A 174 29.73 -10.46 16.53
C GLN A 174 29.53 -11.05 15.12
N PRO A 175 28.77 -12.17 14.98
CA PRO A 175 28.63 -12.89 13.72
C PRO A 175 28.09 -12.04 12.56
N ASN A 176 27.10 -11.19 12.83
CA ASN A 176 26.46 -10.32 11.84
C ASN A 176 27.35 -9.20 11.27
N THR A 177 28.63 -9.14 11.65
CA THR A 177 29.65 -8.30 10.99
C THR A 177 30.35 -9.00 9.82
N PHE A 178 29.95 -10.23 9.51
CA PHE A 178 30.37 -10.98 8.32
C PHE A 178 29.14 -11.51 7.57
N PRO A 179 29.23 -11.66 6.23
CA PRO A 179 28.24 -12.39 5.46
C PRO A 179 27.91 -13.75 6.08
N PHE A 180 26.65 -14.17 5.97
CA PHE A 180 26.20 -15.47 6.47
C PHE A 180 27.12 -16.61 5.99
N GLY A 181 27.50 -17.50 6.91
CA GLY A 181 28.38 -18.62 6.62
C GLY A 181 29.86 -18.26 6.39
N THR A 182 30.27 -17.00 6.56
CA THR A 182 31.67 -16.56 6.38
C THR A 182 32.39 -16.12 7.66
N ALA A 183 31.67 -16.07 8.80
CA ALA A 183 32.26 -15.72 10.08
C ALA A 183 33.39 -16.70 10.46
N GLY A 184 34.64 -16.20 10.48
CA GLY A 184 35.85 -16.99 10.74
C GLY A 184 36.83 -17.11 9.55
N SER A 185 36.42 -16.70 8.34
CA SER A 185 37.32 -16.61 7.19
C SER A 185 37.95 -15.21 7.09
N SER A 186 39.13 -15.06 7.69
CA SER A 186 40.01 -13.92 7.47
C SER A 186 40.50 -13.89 6.02
N ASN A 187 39.73 -13.35 5.07
CA ASN A 187 40.27 -13.01 3.76
C ASN A 187 39.73 -11.66 3.28
N SER A 188 40.52 -10.62 3.55
CA SER A 188 40.41 -9.30 2.96
C SER A 188 40.71 -9.37 1.47
N THR A 189 39.69 -9.43 0.62
CA THR A 189 39.82 -8.98 -0.77
C THR A 189 38.54 -8.29 -1.19
N SER A 190 38.65 -6.97 -1.39
CA SER A 190 37.72 -6.12 -2.12
C SER A 190 37.31 -6.75 -3.44
N VAL A 191 36.01 -6.85 -3.72
CA VAL A 191 35.53 -7.20 -5.06
C VAL A 191 34.56 -6.11 -5.53
N SER A 192 35.11 -5.21 -6.34
CA SER A 192 34.36 -4.29 -7.19
C SER A 192 33.72 -5.06 -8.35
N SER A 193 32.59 -4.55 -8.83
CA SER A 193 31.81 -5.06 -9.97
C SER A 193 32.63 -5.32 -11.24
N SER A 194 32.31 -6.39 -11.99
CA SER A 194 31.60 -6.32 -13.29
C SER A 194 31.80 -7.55 -14.20
N THR A 195 30.72 -7.80 -14.96
CA THR A 195 30.58 -8.54 -16.23
C THR A 195 30.36 -10.06 -16.26
N VAL A 196 29.35 -10.37 -17.07
CA VAL A 196 28.73 -11.64 -17.46
C VAL A 196 29.64 -12.53 -18.33
N ALA A 197 29.52 -13.85 -18.16
CA ALA A 197 29.46 -14.82 -19.26
C ALA A 197 29.01 -16.19 -18.75
N SER A 198 27.98 -16.72 -19.41
CA SER A 198 27.38 -18.04 -19.24
C SER A 198 28.29 -19.17 -19.75
N ALA A 199 28.21 -20.35 -19.13
CA ALA A 199 28.17 -21.64 -19.84
C ALA A 199 27.81 -22.79 -18.88
N ALA A 200 27.05 -23.74 -19.40
CA ALA A 200 26.29 -24.76 -18.69
C ALA A 200 27.06 -26.06 -18.39
N SER A 201 26.50 -26.77 -17.40
CA SER A 201 26.34 -28.23 -17.25
C SER A 201 27.51 -29.16 -16.91
N SER A 202 27.23 -29.87 -15.80
CA SER A 202 27.48 -31.29 -15.49
C SER A 202 28.90 -31.80 -15.27
N SER A 203 29.18 -32.26 -14.05
CA SER A 203 29.37 -33.70 -13.78
C SER A 203 29.61 -33.97 -12.29
N ALA A 204 29.19 -35.17 -11.87
CA ALA A 204 29.29 -35.72 -10.53
C ALA A 204 30.73 -35.77 -10.01
N GLY A 205 30.89 -35.45 -8.72
CA GLY A 205 32.14 -35.62 -7.98
C GLY A 205 31.84 -35.70 -6.48
N ASN A 206 31.84 -36.94 -5.98
CA ASN A 206 31.72 -37.33 -4.58
C ASN A 206 32.92 -36.80 -3.74
N LEU A 207 32.81 -36.83 -2.40
CA LEU A 207 33.84 -36.58 -1.34
C LEU A 207 33.97 -35.12 -0.85
N VAL A 208 33.99 -34.76 0.44
CA VAL A 208 34.16 -35.46 1.75
C VAL A 208 33.34 -34.73 2.82
N VAL A 209 32.60 -35.49 3.62
CA VAL A 209 32.08 -35.07 4.93
C VAL A 209 33.23 -35.13 5.95
N GLN A 210 33.67 -33.99 6.50
CA GLN A 210 34.48 -34.01 7.72
C GLN A 210 33.57 -33.94 8.95
N VAL A 211 33.40 -35.12 9.55
CA VAL A 211 32.97 -35.28 10.94
C VAL A 211 34.15 -34.92 11.84
N ALA A 212 34.03 -33.85 12.62
CA ALA A 212 34.78 -33.73 13.86
C ALA A 212 33.92 -34.34 14.99
N ARG A 213 34.26 -35.58 15.36
CA ARG A 213 33.80 -36.22 16.60
C ARG A 213 34.72 -35.76 17.73
N SER A 214 34.14 -35.15 18.76
CA SER A 214 34.63 -35.23 20.13
C SER A 214 33.71 -36.20 20.88
N ILE A 215 34.31 -37.25 21.43
CA ILE A 215 33.67 -38.29 22.22
C ILE A 215 33.86 -37.91 23.69
N SER A 216 32.78 -37.77 24.48
CA SER A 216 32.69 -38.40 25.81
C SER A 216 31.29 -38.27 26.46
N ALA A 217 30.66 -39.43 26.66
CA ALA A 217 29.72 -39.85 27.72
C ALA A 217 28.27 -39.27 27.82
N ASP A 218 27.31 -40.12 27.44
CA ASP A 218 25.87 -40.22 27.82
C ASP A 218 25.64 -40.67 29.30
N PRO A 219 24.41 -40.83 29.86
CA PRO A 219 23.07 -40.26 29.55
C PRO A 219 22.26 -39.82 30.82
N CYS A 220 21.13 -39.09 30.65
CA CYS A 220 19.80 -39.36 31.25
C CYS A 220 18.80 -38.17 31.22
N ALA A 221 17.53 -38.54 31.22
CA ALA A 221 16.31 -37.82 30.81
C ALA A 221 15.68 -36.81 31.82
N VAL A 222 15.01 -35.80 31.23
CA VAL A 222 13.68 -35.18 31.52
C VAL A 222 13.36 -34.67 32.94
N THR A 223 12.97 -33.38 33.08
CA THR A 223 11.58 -32.88 33.31
C THR A 223 11.58 -31.34 33.50
N VAL A 224 10.73 -30.60 32.78
CA VAL A 224 10.43 -29.18 33.04
C VAL A 224 8.98 -29.08 33.54
N THR A 225 8.80 -28.51 34.73
CA THR A 225 7.50 -28.23 35.33
C THR A 225 7.17 -26.76 35.11
N VAL A 226 6.03 -26.47 34.47
CA VAL A 226 5.45 -25.13 34.36
C VAL A 226 4.42 -24.96 35.47
N THR A 227 4.54 -23.87 36.23
CA THR A 227 3.49 -23.40 37.15
C THR A 227 2.95 -22.08 36.60
N ALA A 228 1.67 -22.08 36.23
CA ALA A 228 0.88 -20.89 35.98
C ALA A 228 0.07 -20.57 37.25
N ASP A 229 0.01 -19.29 37.60
CA ASP A 229 -1.01 -18.74 38.50
C ASP A 229 -1.42 -17.38 37.93
N GLY A 230 -2.72 -17.20 37.71
CA GLY A 230 -3.32 -15.96 37.24
C GLY A 230 -4.14 -15.30 38.32
N SER A 231 -4.43 -14.01 38.17
CA SER A 231 -5.68 -13.39 38.64
C SER A 231 -5.80 -11.94 38.15
N ALA A 232 -6.98 -11.62 37.63
CA ALA A 232 -7.45 -10.29 37.31
C ALA A 232 -7.96 -9.55 38.55
N SER A 233 -8.08 -8.21 38.49
CA SER A 233 -9.14 -7.44 39.17
C SER A 233 -9.19 -5.98 38.65
N ALA A 234 -10.42 -5.52 38.39
CA ALA A 234 -10.81 -4.20 37.91
C ALA A 234 -11.01 -3.18 39.06
N ALA A 235 -11.03 -1.88 38.72
CA ALA A 235 -11.78 -0.87 39.48
C ALA A 235 -12.14 0.33 38.57
N ALA A 236 -13.42 0.71 38.59
CA ALA A 236 -14.00 1.88 37.93
C ALA A 236 -14.14 3.07 38.90
N THR A 237 -14.29 4.30 38.38
CA THR A 237 -15.01 5.40 39.07
C THR A 237 -15.51 6.47 38.09
N ASP A 238 -16.76 6.89 38.30
CA ASP A 238 -17.61 7.80 37.50
C ASP A 238 -17.23 9.31 37.53
N ALA A 239 -17.62 10.06 36.46
CA ALA A 239 -18.43 11.29 36.57
C ALA A 239 -18.88 11.91 35.19
N ALA A 240 -20.18 11.76 34.90
CA ALA A 240 -21.18 12.67 34.29
C ALA A 240 -20.89 13.62 33.08
N SER A 241 -21.45 13.21 31.93
CA SER A 241 -22.42 13.86 31.01
C SER A 241 -22.41 15.37 30.67
N ALA A 242 -22.36 15.64 29.35
CA ALA A 242 -23.22 16.62 28.67
C ALA A 242 -23.70 16.04 27.33
N THR A 243 -24.99 15.76 27.22
CA THR A 243 -25.66 15.21 26.04
C THR A 243 -26.18 16.33 25.13
N LEU A 244 -25.93 16.22 23.83
CA LEU A 244 -26.84 16.67 22.78
C LEU A 244 -26.87 15.61 21.67
N SER A 245 -28.04 14.99 21.51
CA SER A 245 -28.35 14.00 20.48
C SER A 245 -28.24 14.57 19.07
N SER A 246 -27.65 13.79 18.17
CA SER A 246 -28.13 13.64 16.81
C SER A 246 -28.07 12.16 16.48
N SER A 247 -29.27 11.59 16.34
CA SER A 247 -29.64 10.21 16.04
C SER A 247 -28.59 9.37 15.30
N ALA A 248 -27.86 8.53 16.05
CA ALA A 248 -27.40 7.25 15.54
C ALA A 248 -28.64 6.37 15.35
N ALA A 249 -29.00 6.08 14.11
CA ALA A 249 -29.89 4.96 13.85
C ALA A 249 -29.17 3.71 14.37
N ALA A 250 -29.74 3.07 15.39
CA ALA A 250 -29.23 1.81 15.90
C ALA A 250 -29.26 0.78 14.77
N ALA A 251 -28.09 0.50 14.19
CA ALA A 251 -27.91 -0.58 13.25
C ALA A 251 -28.15 -1.89 14.01
N THR A 252 -29.19 -2.62 13.61
CA THR A 252 -29.47 -3.94 14.16
C THR A 252 -28.65 -4.94 13.36
N SER A 253 -27.59 -5.47 13.96
CA SER A 253 -26.78 -6.56 13.39
C SER A 253 -27.69 -7.76 13.13
N THR A 254 -27.99 -8.04 11.85
CA THR A 254 -28.89 -9.15 11.45
C THR A 254 -28.11 -10.42 11.13
N ALA A 255 -26.78 -10.38 11.17
CA ALA A 255 -25.92 -11.54 10.98
C ALA A 255 -25.75 -12.31 12.30
N SER A 256 -26.14 -13.59 12.31
CA SER A 256 -25.81 -14.50 13.41
C SER A 256 -24.29 -14.57 13.60
N ALA A 257 -23.79 -14.37 14.83
CA ALA A 257 -22.35 -14.40 15.16
C ALA A 257 -21.62 -15.67 14.69
N ALA A 258 -22.34 -16.77 14.44
CA ALA A 258 -21.78 -18.00 13.89
C ALA A 258 -21.28 -17.88 12.43
N SER A 259 -21.78 -16.91 11.65
CA SER A 259 -21.49 -16.79 10.20
C SER A 259 -20.25 -15.95 9.89
N ILE A 260 -19.92 -15.02 10.80
CA ILE A 260 -18.85 -14.02 10.63
C ILE A 260 -17.64 -14.30 11.54
N GLY A 261 -17.70 -15.38 12.34
CA GLY A 261 -16.65 -15.78 13.26
C GLY A 261 -16.70 -15.09 14.62
N ASN A 262 -15.83 -15.54 15.52
CA ASN A 262 -15.66 -14.99 16.86
C ASN A 262 -14.50 -13.98 16.87
N PHE A 263 -14.80 -12.72 17.21
CA PHE A 263 -13.82 -11.62 17.27
C PHE A 263 -13.05 -11.57 18.60
N GLY A 264 -13.23 -12.57 19.47
CA GLY A 264 -12.55 -12.68 20.75
C GLY A 264 -12.98 -11.59 21.74
N SER A 265 -12.03 -10.84 22.29
CA SER A 265 -12.32 -9.76 23.24
C SER A 265 -12.78 -8.46 22.60
N CYS A 266 -12.64 -8.30 21.29
CA CYS A 266 -12.99 -7.07 20.58
C CYS A 266 -14.43 -7.13 20.04
N THR A 267 -15.04 -5.96 19.87
CA THR A 267 -16.30 -5.84 19.13
C THR A 267 -16.10 -6.16 17.66
N ILE A 268 -17.20 -6.40 16.96
CA ILE A 268 -17.22 -6.52 15.50
C ILE A 268 -16.59 -5.25 14.88
N PRO A 269 -15.67 -5.38 13.90
CA PRO A 269 -15.10 -4.25 13.19
C PRO A 269 -16.17 -3.37 12.52
N GLU A 270 -16.09 -2.06 12.73
CA GLU A 270 -16.89 -1.06 12.04
C GLU A 270 -16.01 0.17 11.76
N ILE A 271 -16.11 0.71 10.55
CA ILE A 271 -15.40 1.92 10.11
C ILE A 271 -16.42 3.05 9.92
N THR A 272 -16.08 4.24 10.41
CA THR A 272 -16.81 5.47 10.13
C THR A 272 -16.07 6.32 9.09
N PHE A 273 -16.81 7.13 8.33
CA PHE A 273 -16.27 8.06 7.34
C PHE A 273 -16.91 9.44 7.52
N GLY A 274 -16.09 10.48 7.61
CA GLY A 274 -16.58 11.83 7.90
C GLY A 274 -15.46 12.85 8.06
N VAL A 275 -15.85 14.07 8.43
CA VAL A 275 -14.93 15.21 8.64
C VAL A 275 -14.62 15.39 10.13
N GLY A 276 -13.48 16.03 10.41
CA GLY A 276 -13.15 16.49 11.76
C GLY A 276 -12.49 15.44 12.66
N PHE A 277 -12.21 14.24 12.14
CA PHE A 277 -11.35 13.27 12.80
C PHE A 277 -9.93 13.81 12.91
N ASP A 278 -9.27 13.63 14.07
CA ASP A 278 -7.92 14.16 14.38
C ASP A 278 -7.66 15.62 13.99
N ASN A 279 -8.68 16.48 14.08
CA ASN A 279 -8.63 17.89 13.67
C ASN A 279 -8.30 18.11 12.17
N ARG A 280 -8.56 17.11 11.33
CA ARG A 280 -8.43 17.16 9.86
C ARG A 280 -9.61 17.88 9.21
N LYS A 281 -9.38 18.46 8.02
CA LYS A 281 -10.41 19.22 7.27
C LYS A 281 -11.05 18.38 6.18
N GLU A 282 -10.28 17.46 5.63
CA GLU A 282 -10.67 16.41 4.71
C GLU A 282 -11.60 15.40 5.38
N THR A 283 -12.30 14.63 4.54
CA THR A 283 -12.98 13.42 5.00
C THR A 283 -11.99 12.28 5.15
N SER A 284 -12.03 11.58 6.26
CA SER A 284 -11.14 10.45 6.54
C SER A 284 -11.92 9.26 7.13
N PHE A 285 -11.27 8.11 7.18
CA PHE A 285 -11.76 6.87 7.77
C PHE A 285 -11.19 6.69 9.17
N GLU A 286 -11.99 6.23 10.12
CA GLU A 286 -11.57 5.92 11.49
C GLU A 286 -12.33 4.69 12.00
N PRO A 287 -11.74 3.83 12.85
CA PRO A 287 -12.51 2.79 13.54
C PRO A 287 -13.59 3.39 14.43
N THR A 288 -14.82 2.90 14.33
CA THR A 288 -15.94 3.40 15.17
C THR A 288 -15.69 3.11 16.66
N ASN A 289 -15.11 1.94 16.98
CA ASN A 289 -14.75 1.58 18.35
C ASN A 289 -13.24 1.76 18.59
N GLN A 290 -12.89 2.95 19.06
CA GLN A 290 -11.53 3.34 19.44
C GLN A 290 -10.98 2.60 20.68
N ALA A 291 -11.81 1.91 21.47
CA ALA A 291 -11.33 1.12 22.61
C ALA A 291 -10.68 -0.20 22.17
N ASP A 292 -11.28 -0.84 21.15
CA ASP A 292 -10.81 -2.13 20.63
C ASP A 292 -9.87 -1.96 19.44
N TYR A 293 -10.05 -0.88 18.67
CA TYR A 293 -9.29 -0.57 17.47
C TYR A 293 -8.73 0.85 17.55
N ASN A 294 -7.90 1.13 18.57
CA ASN A 294 -7.30 2.45 18.77
C ASN A 294 -6.35 2.83 17.63
N HIS A 295 -6.85 3.55 16.65
CA HIS A 295 -6.09 4.05 15.50
C HIS A 295 -6.63 5.41 15.09
N GLY A 296 -5.73 6.34 14.78
CA GLY A 296 -6.11 7.63 14.22
C GLY A 296 -6.79 7.47 12.86
N SER A 297 -7.39 8.56 12.40
CA SER A 297 -8.01 8.63 11.09
C SER A 297 -7.00 8.64 9.94
N ALA A 298 -7.38 8.03 8.82
CA ALA A 298 -6.56 7.94 7.61
C ALA A 298 -7.39 8.25 6.35
N ASP A 299 -6.75 8.82 5.33
CA ASP A 299 -7.44 9.10 4.04
C ASP A 299 -7.59 7.84 3.19
N ASN A 300 -6.69 6.88 3.40
CA ASN A 300 -6.76 5.57 2.76
C ASN A 300 -7.34 4.55 3.74
N ILE A 301 -8.49 3.98 3.38
CA ILE A 301 -9.18 2.95 4.14
C ILE A 301 -8.32 1.68 4.32
N ASP A 302 -7.36 1.41 3.43
CA ASP A 302 -6.44 0.27 3.53
C ASP A 302 -5.65 0.26 4.84
N ILE A 303 -5.31 1.46 5.34
CA ILE A 303 -4.56 1.63 6.59
C ILE A 303 -5.43 1.21 7.77
N ILE A 304 -6.70 1.65 7.77
CA ILE A 304 -7.66 1.34 8.84
C ILE A 304 -8.04 -0.14 8.81
N THR A 305 -8.39 -0.68 7.65
CA THR A 305 -8.81 -2.09 7.51
C THR A 305 -7.66 -3.05 7.82
N GLN A 306 -6.44 -2.74 7.40
CA GLN A 306 -5.26 -3.54 7.75
C GLN A 306 -5.04 -3.55 9.26
N PHE A 307 -5.03 -2.38 9.91
CA PHE A 307 -4.84 -2.28 11.35
C PHE A 307 -5.94 -3.04 12.12
N MET A 308 -7.20 -2.91 11.71
CA MET A 308 -8.32 -3.61 12.37
C MET A 308 -8.18 -5.13 12.24
N CYS A 309 -7.88 -5.64 11.04
CA CYS A 309 -7.69 -7.07 10.84
C CYS A 309 -6.44 -7.61 11.56
N ASP A 310 -5.36 -6.81 11.68
CA ASP A 310 -4.18 -7.20 12.46
C ASP A 310 -4.47 -7.21 13.96
N ASN A 311 -5.27 -6.29 14.49
CA ASN A 311 -5.67 -6.31 15.91
C ASN A 311 -6.51 -7.53 16.27
N LEU A 312 -7.35 -8.00 15.34
CA LEU A 312 -8.12 -9.24 15.54
C LEU A 312 -7.21 -10.43 15.89
N VAL A 313 -6.04 -10.50 15.25
CA VAL A 313 -5.06 -11.57 15.50
C VAL A 313 -4.22 -11.28 16.74
N ASN A 314 -3.69 -10.08 16.86
CA ASN A 314 -2.63 -9.76 17.82
C ASN A 314 -3.15 -9.42 19.22
N THR A 315 -4.38 -8.93 19.31
CA THR A 315 -4.92 -8.35 20.55
C THR A 315 -6.24 -9.00 20.95
N CYS A 316 -7.13 -9.22 19.98
CA CYS A 316 -8.48 -9.65 20.27
C CYS A 316 -8.59 -11.18 20.48
N GLY A 317 -7.68 -11.97 19.94
CA GLY A 317 -7.77 -13.43 19.97
C GLY A 317 -8.91 -13.97 19.11
N ALA A 318 -9.17 -13.32 17.97
CA ALA A 318 -10.21 -13.70 17.04
C ALA A 318 -9.92 -15.05 16.36
N ASP A 319 -10.98 -15.80 16.06
CA ASP A 319 -10.87 -17.09 15.37
C ASP A 319 -10.56 -16.93 13.87
N ALA A 320 -10.20 -18.04 13.22
CA ALA A 320 -9.84 -18.05 11.80
C ALA A 320 -11.00 -17.59 10.89
N THR A 321 -12.25 -17.77 11.32
CA THR A 321 -13.43 -17.33 10.56
C THR A 321 -13.53 -15.81 10.60
N ALA A 322 -13.38 -15.19 11.78
CA ALA A 322 -13.38 -13.74 11.94
C ALA A 322 -12.24 -13.07 11.18
N GLN A 323 -11.06 -13.69 11.15
CA GLN A 323 -9.93 -13.23 10.34
C GLN A 323 -10.26 -13.30 8.84
N ALA A 324 -10.85 -14.39 8.36
CA ALA A 324 -11.25 -14.53 6.96
C ALA A 324 -12.40 -13.56 6.58
N THR A 325 -13.34 -13.32 7.48
CA THR A 325 -14.40 -12.32 7.30
C THR A 325 -13.80 -10.91 7.24
N CYS A 326 -12.81 -10.58 8.07
CA CYS A 326 -12.12 -9.30 8.00
C CYS A 326 -11.35 -9.12 6.68
N ALA A 327 -10.68 -10.16 6.20
CA ALA A 327 -10.04 -10.14 4.87
C ALA A 327 -11.06 -9.94 3.74
N THR A 328 -12.26 -10.54 3.85
CA THR A 328 -13.36 -10.34 2.91
C THR A 328 -13.89 -8.91 2.97
N ALA A 329 -14.00 -8.33 4.17
CA ALA A 329 -14.43 -6.94 4.36
C ALA A 329 -13.43 -5.95 3.75
N LYS A 330 -12.12 -6.20 3.90
CA LYS A 330 -11.08 -5.43 3.22
C LYS A 330 -11.23 -5.51 1.70
N ALA A 331 -11.34 -6.71 1.15
CA ALA A 331 -11.51 -6.89 -0.29
C ALA A 331 -12.79 -6.22 -0.82
N ALA A 332 -13.88 -6.19 -0.04
CA ALA A 332 -15.11 -5.49 -0.39
C ALA A 332 -14.89 -3.97 -0.46
N ALA A 333 -14.21 -3.38 0.53
CA ALA A 333 -13.84 -1.97 0.51
C ALA A 333 -12.98 -1.59 -0.70
N ASP A 334 -12.08 -2.49 -1.13
CA ASP A 334 -11.17 -2.28 -2.27
C ASP A 334 -11.91 -2.24 -3.63
N THR A 335 -13.15 -2.75 -3.69
CA THR A 335 -13.97 -2.71 -4.91
C THR A 335 -14.70 -1.39 -5.12
N GLU A 336 -14.75 -0.54 -4.09
CA GLU A 336 -15.49 0.71 -4.12
C GLU A 336 -14.63 1.90 -4.56
N PRO A 337 -15.23 2.95 -5.14
CA PRO A 337 -14.50 4.14 -5.56
C PRO A 337 -13.78 4.82 -4.39
N ALA A 338 -12.46 4.92 -4.49
CA ALA A 338 -11.64 5.69 -3.56
C ALA A 338 -11.53 7.17 -3.96
N PRO A 339 -11.40 8.11 -3.01
CA PRO A 339 -11.52 7.96 -1.54
C PRO A 339 -12.92 8.35 -1.06
N THR A 340 -13.88 7.40 -1.04
CA THR A 340 -15.27 7.72 -0.69
C THR A 340 -15.81 6.86 0.43
N GLY A 341 -16.85 7.35 1.11
CA GLY A 341 -17.54 6.60 2.15
C GLY A 341 -18.14 5.27 1.68
N ALA A 342 -18.30 5.04 0.37
CA ALA A 342 -18.73 3.75 -0.16
C ALA A 342 -17.79 2.61 0.26
N GLN A 343 -16.49 2.88 0.39
CA GLN A 343 -15.51 1.90 0.86
C GLN A 343 -15.80 1.46 2.31
N ALA A 344 -16.18 2.40 3.19
CA ALA A 344 -16.56 2.10 4.57
C ALA A 344 -17.89 1.33 4.61
N ASP A 345 -18.85 1.69 3.75
CA ASP A 345 -20.12 0.96 3.62
C ASP A 345 -19.90 -0.49 3.19
N ALA A 346 -19.04 -0.74 2.19
CA ALA A 346 -18.72 -2.08 1.73
C ALA A 346 -18.00 -2.92 2.81
N PHE A 347 -17.07 -2.32 3.55
CA PHE A 347 -16.45 -2.97 4.70
C PHE A 347 -17.48 -3.38 5.76
N ASN A 348 -18.30 -2.42 6.20
CA ASN A 348 -19.31 -2.61 7.25
C ASN A 348 -20.37 -3.64 6.84
N ALA A 349 -20.74 -3.66 5.56
CA ALA A 349 -21.74 -4.59 5.03
C ALA A 349 -21.34 -6.07 5.19
N VAL A 350 -20.06 -6.40 5.10
CA VAL A 350 -19.56 -7.78 5.31
C VAL A 350 -19.80 -8.26 6.74
N PHE A 351 -19.82 -7.35 7.71
CA PHE A 351 -20.16 -7.65 9.11
C PHE A 351 -21.67 -7.55 9.39
N GLY A 352 -22.49 -7.32 8.38
CA GLY A 352 -23.93 -7.12 8.52
C GLY A 352 -24.31 -5.78 9.16
N ILE A 353 -23.41 -4.80 9.10
CA ILE A 353 -23.65 -3.43 9.55
C ILE A 353 -24.00 -2.60 8.32
N THR A 354 -25.17 -1.96 8.35
CA THR A 354 -25.61 -1.07 7.25
C THR A 354 -25.26 0.36 7.59
N THR A 355 -24.38 0.95 6.80
CA THR A 355 -24.06 2.39 6.83
C THR A 355 -24.42 3.03 5.48
N ASN A 356 -24.36 4.36 5.39
CA ASN A 356 -24.67 5.11 4.18
C ASN A 356 -23.70 6.30 4.02
N PHE A 357 -22.42 6.02 4.17
CA PHE A 357 -21.35 6.99 4.01
C PHE A 357 -21.11 7.33 2.53
N ALA A 358 -21.54 6.49 1.58
CA ALA A 358 -21.57 6.79 0.16
C ALA A 358 -22.41 8.04 -0.18
N ALA A 359 -23.31 8.48 0.70
CA ALA A 359 -24.06 9.73 0.56
C ALA A 359 -23.23 10.98 0.92
N ILE A 360 -22.09 10.83 1.59
CA ILE A 360 -21.23 11.94 2.02
C ILE A 360 -20.33 12.37 0.88
N THR A 361 -20.36 13.65 0.54
CA THR A 361 -19.37 14.25 -0.38
C THR A 361 -18.00 14.28 0.30
N ALA A 362 -17.01 13.63 -0.30
CA ALA A 362 -15.64 13.61 0.21
C ALA A 362 -15.02 15.00 0.14
N LEU A 363 -14.22 15.38 1.14
CA LEU A 363 -13.49 16.65 1.18
C LEU A 363 -11.99 16.39 1.08
N ASN A 364 -11.26 17.27 0.38
CA ASN A 364 -9.80 17.26 0.35
C ASN A 364 -9.19 18.02 1.55
N ASP A 365 -7.85 18.05 1.63
CA ASP A 365 -7.08 18.65 2.74
C ASP A 365 -7.33 20.16 2.95
N GLN A 366 -8.00 20.81 1.99
CA GLN A 366 -8.41 22.21 2.08
C GLN A 366 -9.88 22.37 2.55
N GLY A 367 -10.55 21.27 2.89
CA GLY A 367 -11.97 21.22 3.23
C GLY A 367 -12.88 21.49 2.03
N GLN A 368 -12.39 21.30 0.80
CA GLN A 368 -13.16 21.53 -0.43
C GLN A 368 -13.76 20.21 -0.92
N PRO A 369 -14.99 20.22 -1.46
CA PRO A 369 -15.63 19.02 -1.99
C PRO A 369 -14.87 18.45 -3.19
N ILE A 370 -14.68 17.13 -3.20
CA ILE A 370 -14.08 16.38 -4.30
C ILE A 370 -15.19 16.09 -5.32
N ALA A 371 -15.05 16.62 -6.54
CA ALA A 371 -16.05 16.46 -7.60
C ALA A 371 -16.24 14.98 -7.96
N GLY A 372 -17.50 14.54 -8.06
CA GLY A 372 -17.85 13.15 -8.34
C GLY A 372 -17.96 12.26 -7.09
N THR A 373 -17.87 12.82 -5.87
CA THR A 373 -18.05 12.08 -4.62
C THR A 373 -19.33 12.48 -3.88
N GLY A 374 -19.91 11.51 -3.14
CA GLY A 374 -21.20 11.66 -2.47
C GLY A 374 -22.38 11.40 -3.38
N SER A 375 -23.35 10.61 -2.91
CA SER A 375 -24.63 10.45 -3.58
C SER A 375 -25.45 11.72 -3.42
N ALA A 376 -25.24 12.70 -4.32
CA ALA A 376 -26.34 13.53 -4.72
C ALA A 376 -27.36 12.60 -5.36
N ALA A 377 -28.41 12.22 -4.62
CA ALA A 377 -29.59 11.66 -5.22
C ALA A 377 -29.94 12.55 -6.43
N ALA A 378 -29.82 11.99 -7.63
CA ALA A 378 -30.32 12.59 -8.85
C ALA A 378 -31.86 12.59 -8.80
N SER A 379 -32.39 13.43 -7.91
CA SER A 379 -33.77 13.87 -7.86
C SER A 379 -33.78 15.31 -8.36
N SER A 380 -33.65 15.47 -9.67
CA SER A 380 -34.29 16.59 -10.36
C SER A 380 -34.78 16.08 -11.69
N ALA A 381 -36.09 15.79 -11.69
CA ALA A 381 -36.91 15.67 -12.88
C ALA A 381 -36.57 16.78 -13.89
N PRO A 382 -36.64 16.52 -15.21
CA PRO A 382 -36.53 17.59 -16.17
C PRO A 382 -37.65 18.61 -15.89
N ALA A 383 -37.24 19.85 -15.67
CA ALA A 383 -38.14 20.98 -15.53
C ALA A 383 -39.05 21.04 -16.76
N ALA A 384 -40.35 20.83 -16.52
CA ALA A 384 -41.39 21.14 -17.47
C ALA A 384 -41.38 22.65 -17.75
N ALA A 385 -40.85 23.04 -18.91
CA ALA A 385 -41.17 24.32 -19.52
C ALA A 385 -42.42 24.13 -20.39
N SER A 386 -43.51 24.77 -19.96
CA SER A 386 -44.81 24.77 -20.64
C SER A 386 -44.91 25.86 -21.72
N ALA A 387 -45.77 25.57 -22.70
CA ALA A 387 -46.35 26.43 -23.75
C ALA A 387 -45.45 26.74 -24.97
N SER A 388 -45.90 26.56 -26.22
CA SER A 388 -47.24 26.85 -26.74
C SER A 388 -47.79 25.82 -27.73
N ALA A 389 -49.11 25.68 -27.67
CA ALA A 389 -49.96 24.93 -28.56
C ALA A 389 -49.96 25.47 -30.00
N ALA A 390 -50.06 24.55 -30.96
CA ALA A 390 -50.86 24.75 -32.18
C ALA A 390 -51.39 23.39 -32.65
N ALA A 391 -52.71 23.31 -32.71
CA ALA A 391 -53.49 22.15 -33.10
C ALA A 391 -53.50 21.95 -34.63
N SER A 392 -53.70 20.70 -35.08
CA SER A 392 -54.64 20.26 -36.14
C SER A 392 -54.44 18.75 -36.36
N ALA A 393 -55.37 17.92 -35.88
CA ALA A 393 -56.48 17.31 -36.64
C ALA A 393 -56.05 16.07 -37.47
N ALA A 394 -56.39 14.87 -36.98
CA ALA A 394 -57.36 13.92 -37.60
C ALA A 394 -56.61 12.86 -38.47
N THR A 395 -56.93 11.56 -38.54
CA THR A 395 -58.14 10.78 -38.22
C THR A 395 -57.82 9.26 -38.32
N THR A 396 -58.46 8.44 -37.47
CA THR A 396 -58.97 7.04 -37.66
C THR A 396 -58.12 5.95 -38.34
N SER A 397 -57.77 4.89 -37.58
CA SER A 397 -58.42 3.53 -37.57
C SER A 397 -57.46 2.48 -38.19
N VAL A 398 -57.38 1.19 -37.87
CA VAL A 398 -58.20 0.16 -37.19
C VAL A 398 -57.22 -0.87 -36.59
N ALA A 399 -57.71 -1.66 -35.63
CA ALA A 399 -57.07 -2.81 -34.96
C ALA A 399 -56.66 -3.99 -35.88
N ALA A 400 -55.69 -4.80 -35.42
CA ALA A 400 -55.88 -6.19 -34.95
C ALA A 400 -54.74 -7.19 -35.28
N ALA A 401 -54.25 -7.85 -34.22
CA ALA A 401 -53.91 -9.28 -34.07
C ALA A 401 -52.75 -9.96 -34.83
N ALA A 402 -51.76 -10.37 -34.01
CA ALA A 402 -51.29 -11.75 -33.75
C ALA A 402 -50.27 -12.49 -34.67
N THR A 403 -49.18 -12.86 -33.98
CA THR A 403 -48.38 -14.12 -34.01
C THR A 403 -47.30 -14.39 -35.08
N ALA A 404 -46.06 -14.40 -34.55
CA ALA A 404 -44.99 -15.39 -34.69
C ALA A 404 -44.03 -15.39 -35.90
N SER A 405 -42.78 -15.06 -35.55
CA SER A 405 -41.51 -15.75 -35.87
C SER A 405 -40.59 -15.16 -36.93
N ALA A 406 -39.30 -15.28 -36.59
CA ALA A 406 -38.07 -15.09 -37.34
C ALA A 406 -37.50 -13.66 -37.49
N ALA A 407 -36.37 -13.46 -36.82
CA ALA A 407 -35.37 -12.43 -37.06
C ALA A 407 -34.90 -12.44 -38.52
N PRO A 408 -34.39 -11.30 -39.02
CA PRO A 408 -32.94 -11.12 -39.00
C PRO A 408 -32.47 -9.72 -38.58
N ALA A 409 -31.18 -9.66 -38.27
CA ALA A 409 -30.41 -8.49 -37.89
C ALA A 409 -30.45 -7.36 -38.94
N SER A 410 -30.51 -6.11 -38.47
CA SER A 410 -29.78 -4.95 -39.03
C SER A 410 -29.91 -3.72 -38.13
N ALA A 411 -28.76 -3.27 -37.65
CA ALA A 411 -28.23 -1.91 -37.50
C ALA A 411 -29.14 -0.68 -37.25
N SER A 412 -28.59 0.17 -36.37
CA SER A 412 -28.83 1.61 -36.13
C SER A 412 -29.98 1.93 -35.17
N SER A 413 -29.83 2.78 -34.16
CA SER A 413 -29.16 4.09 -34.21
C SER A 413 -28.58 4.51 -32.86
N ALA A 414 -27.29 4.84 -32.88
CA ALA A 414 -26.63 5.65 -31.87
C ALA A 414 -27.30 7.03 -31.79
N SER A 415 -27.60 7.46 -30.57
CA SER A 415 -27.90 8.85 -30.28
C SER A 415 -26.62 9.66 -30.49
N ALA A 416 -26.60 10.46 -31.55
CA ALA A 416 -25.51 11.36 -31.86
C ALA A 416 -25.35 12.40 -30.74
N THR A 417 -24.21 12.36 -30.04
CA THR A 417 -23.67 13.47 -29.26
C THR A 417 -22.20 13.62 -29.64
N SER A 418 -21.89 14.69 -30.37
CA SER A 418 -20.55 15.22 -30.71
C SER A 418 -19.42 14.20 -30.85
N SER A 419 -19.24 13.65 -32.06
CA SER A 419 -18.13 12.75 -32.40
C SER A 419 -16.78 13.48 -32.36
N GLY A 420 -16.11 13.42 -31.21
CA GLY A 420 -14.68 13.11 -31.25
C GLY A 420 -14.54 11.73 -31.90
N GLN A 421 -13.69 11.59 -32.92
CA GLN A 421 -13.41 10.29 -33.53
C GLN A 421 -13.00 9.31 -32.41
N ASN A 422 -13.57 8.10 -32.38
CA ASN A 422 -13.09 7.06 -31.47
C ASN A 422 -11.65 6.69 -31.87
N LEU A 423 -10.72 6.91 -30.94
CA LEU A 423 -9.30 6.65 -31.09
C LEU A 423 -8.95 5.21 -30.72
N GLN A 424 -9.87 4.46 -30.08
CA GLN A 424 -9.72 3.03 -29.85
C GLN A 424 -10.06 2.27 -31.14
N THR A 425 -9.02 1.79 -31.81
CA THR A 425 -9.09 1.12 -33.11
C THR A 425 -9.42 -0.37 -32.98
N PHE A 426 -9.24 -0.96 -31.79
CA PHE A 426 -9.58 -2.35 -31.56
C PHE A 426 -11.09 -2.59 -31.57
N THR A 427 -11.55 -3.47 -32.46
CA THR A 427 -12.99 -3.78 -32.63
C THR A 427 -13.38 -5.18 -32.16
N GLY A 428 -12.45 -5.97 -31.62
CA GLY A 428 -12.78 -7.29 -31.09
C GLY A 428 -13.74 -7.17 -29.89
N ALA A 429 -14.74 -8.05 -29.79
CA ALA A 429 -15.74 -8.00 -28.72
C ALA A 429 -16.15 -9.40 -28.27
N LEU A 430 -15.31 -10.04 -27.46
CA LEU A 430 -15.55 -11.41 -27.00
C LEU A 430 -16.70 -11.38 -25.99
N GLY A 431 -17.67 -12.29 -26.13
CA GLY A 431 -18.88 -12.26 -25.30
C GLY A 431 -19.75 -11.03 -25.51
N GLY A 432 -19.55 -10.27 -26.59
CA GLY A 432 -20.28 -9.02 -26.86
C GLY A 432 -19.73 -7.80 -26.12
N VAL A 433 -18.58 -7.91 -25.46
CA VAL A 433 -17.96 -6.80 -24.71
C VAL A 433 -16.93 -6.07 -25.58
N SER A 434 -17.25 -4.85 -26.02
CA SER A 434 -16.33 -4.00 -26.78
C SER A 434 -15.50 -3.09 -25.88
N ALA A 435 -14.32 -2.68 -26.35
CA ALA A 435 -13.52 -1.66 -25.68
C ALA A 435 -14.28 -0.33 -25.69
N PRO A 436 -14.37 0.38 -24.54
CA PRO A 436 -15.01 1.69 -24.47
C PRO A 436 -14.33 2.68 -25.41
N ALA A 437 -15.11 3.60 -25.99
CA ALA A 437 -14.57 4.59 -26.90
C ALA A 437 -13.57 5.50 -26.19
N VAL A 438 -12.49 5.86 -26.90
CA VAL A 438 -11.53 6.88 -26.47
C VAL A 438 -11.70 8.10 -27.35
N THR A 439 -11.98 9.26 -26.75
CA THR A 439 -12.17 10.50 -27.51
C THR A 439 -11.23 11.59 -27.02
N ALA A 440 -10.81 12.47 -27.92
CA ALA A 440 -10.01 13.64 -27.54
C ALA A 440 -10.89 14.66 -26.80
N ALA A 441 -10.43 15.11 -25.64
CA ALA A 441 -11.08 16.09 -24.78
C ALA A 441 -10.10 17.23 -24.47
N GLY A 442 -9.97 18.19 -25.39
CA GLY A 442 -9.00 19.28 -25.27
C GLY A 442 -7.56 18.78 -25.40
N SER A 443 -6.74 18.97 -24.35
CA SER A 443 -5.37 18.45 -24.27
C SER A 443 -5.26 17.07 -23.61
N GLN A 444 -6.41 16.46 -23.27
CA GLN A 444 -6.50 15.17 -22.58
C GLN A 444 -7.33 14.18 -23.42
N PHE A 445 -7.39 12.93 -22.95
CA PHE A 445 -8.11 11.85 -23.60
C PHE A 445 -9.14 11.27 -22.64
N GLN A 446 -10.38 11.13 -23.10
CA GLN A 446 -11.48 10.60 -22.30
C GLN A 446 -11.78 9.17 -22.74
N VAL A 447 -11.73 8.24 -21.79
CA VAL A 447 -12.28 6.89 -21.96
C VAL A 447 -13.75 6.94 -21.52
N GLU A 448 -14.65 6.43 -22.34
CA GLU A 448 -16.09 6.41 -22.04
C GLU A 448 -16.37 5.76 -20.67
N GLY A 449 -17.06 6.49 -19.79
CA GLY A 449 -17.34 6.05 -18.42
C GLY A 449 -16.14 6.09 -17.45
N ASN A 450 -15.01 6.71 -17.81
CA ASN A 450 -13.81 6.81 -16.98
C ASN A 450 -13.27 8.25 -16.86
N SER A 451 -12.22 8.40 -16.06
CA SER A 451 -11.48 9.65 -15.86
C SER A 451 -10.74 10.11 -17.13
N LEU A 452 -10.26 11.35 -17.12
CA LEU A 452 -9.43 11.93 -18.17
C LEU A 452 -7.95 11.51 -18.02
N PHE A 453 -7.29 11.26 -19.15
CA PHE A 453 -5.89 10.85 -19.23
C PHE A 453 -5.05 11.93 -19.91
N ASN A 454 -3.82 12.12 -19.45
CA ASN A 454 -2.91 13.15 -19.98
C ASN A 454 -2.25 12.75 -21.30
N ASP A 455 -2.30 11.46 -21.65
CA ASP A 455 -1.72 10.91 -22.88
C ASP A 455 -2.60 9.81 -23.46
N LEU A 456 -2.54 9.68 -24.79
CA LEU A 456 -3.36 8.73 -25.55
C LEU A 456 -3.03 7.25 -25.23
N PRO A 457 -1.76 6.84 -25.12
CA PRO A 457 -1.42 5.45 -24.78
C PRO A 457 -2.07 4.98 -23.48
N SER A 458 -2.02 5.81 -22.43
CA SER A 458 -2.65 5.48 -21.14
C SER A 458 -4.17 5.36 -21.24
N ALA A 459 -4.80 6.21 -22.07
CA ALA A 459 -6.24 6.15 -22.31
C ALA A 459 -6.64 4.86 -23.08
N LEU A 460 -5.84 4.45 -24.07
CA LEU A 460 -6.07 3.24 -24.84
C LEU A 460 -5.87 1.98 -24.00
N ASP A 461 -4.81 1.91 -23.20
CA ASP A 461 -4.58 0.79 -22.28
C ASP A 461 -5.69 0.68 -21.23
N ARG A 462 -6.18 1.81 -20.71
CA ARG A 462 -7.35 1.81 -19.82
C ARG A 462 -8.59 1.30 -20.52
N SER A 463 -8.87 1.74 -21.74
CA SER A 463 -10.00 1.28 -22.55
C SER A 463 -9.96 -0.25 -22.73
N CYS A 464 -8.80 -0.80 -23.10
CA CYS A 464 -8.61 -2.25 -23.22
C CYS A 464 -8.72 -2.99 -21.88
N SER A 465 -8.21 -2.41 -20.79
CA SER A 465 -8.33 -2.98 -19.44
C SER A 465 -9.79 -3.02 -18.95
N VAL A 466 -10.58 -1.98 -19.26
CA VAL A 466 -12.01 -1.96 -18.96
C VAL A 466 -12.74 -3.03 -19.76
N GLN A 467 -12.40 -3.21 -21.04
CA GLN A 467 -12.92 -4.31 -21.86
C GLN A 467 -12.65 -5.67 -21.22
N ASN A 468 -11.43 -5.90 -20.76
CA ASN A 468 -11.01 -7.16 -20.18
C ASN A 468 -11.80 -7.49 -18.91
N ASN A 469 -11.99 -6.51 -18.03
CA ASN A 469 -12.74 -6.72 -16.79
C ASN A 469 -14.21 -7.06 -17.10
N LEU A 470 -14.86 -6.28 -17.97
CA LEU A 470 -16.24 -6.56 -18.39
C LEU A 470 -16.38 -7.92 -19.11
N CYS A 471 -15.37 -8.32 -19.91
CA CYS A 471 -15.33 -9.62 -20.54
C CYS A 471 -15.17 -10.74 -19.49
N ALA A 472 -14.28 -10.54 -18.51
CA ALA A 472 -14.05 -11.50 -17.44
C ALA A 472 -15.30 -11.66 -16.55
N ASP A 473 -16.02 -10.57 -16.26
CA ASP A 473 -17.30 -10.61 -15.56
C ASP A 473 -18.34 -11.41 -16.36
N ALA A 474 -18.43 -11.19 -17.68
CA ALA A 474 -19.31 -11.97 -18.56
C ALA A 474 -18.89 -13.46 -18.64
N ALA A 475 -17.59 -13.75 -18.64
CA ALA A 475 -17.07 -15.11 -18.57
C ALA A 475 -17.42 -15.79 -17.24
N ASN A 476 -17.30 -15.08 -16.12
CA ASN A 476 -17.67 -15.60 -14.80
C ASN A 476 -19.17 -15.84 -14.68
N ALA A 477 -19.99 -14.89 -15.17
CA ALA A 477 -21.45 -15.03 -15.20
C ALA A 477 -21.92 -16.20 -16.09
N SER A 478 -21.16 -16.52 -17.15
CA SER A 478 -21.43 -17.67 -18.02
C SER A 478 -20.79 -18.99 -17.54
N ALA A 479 -20.19 -19.00 -16.34
CA ALA A 479 -19.45 -20.14 -15.81
C ALA A 479 -18.32 -20.63 -16.73
N ASN A 480 -17.67 -19.70 -17.44
CA ASN A 480 -16.58 -19.93 -18.38
C ASN A 480 -16.93 -20.89 -19.53
N GLN A 481 -18.17 -20.81 -20.05
CA GLN A 481 -18.67 -21.71 -21.09
C GLN A 481 -18.63 -21.09 -22.49
N ASN A 482 -18.78 -21.93 -23.52
CA ASN A 482 -18.92 -21.53 -24.93
C ASN A 482 -17.76 -20.67 -25.48
N GLY A 483 -16.54 -20.86 -24.96
CA GLY A 483 -15.35 -20.12 -25.39
C GLY A 483 -15.21 -18.71 -24.81
N LEU A 484 -16.20 -18.25 -24.03
CA LEU A 484 -16.10 -17.04 -23.22
C LEU A 484 -15.48 -17.40 -21.88
N THR A 485 -14.15 -17.44 -21.84
CA THR A 485 -13.37 -17.71 -20.62
C THR A 485 -12.56 -16.49 -20.24
N VAL A 486 -12.21 -16.37 -18.96
CA VAL A 486 -11.30 -15.31 -18.49
C VAL A 486 -9.97 -15.33 -19.24
N GLY A 487 -9.47 -16.53 -19.61
CA GLY A 487 -8.27 -16.67 -20.44
C GLY A 487 -8.44 -16.15 -21.88
N ALA A 488 -9.61 -16.36 -22.49
CA ALA A 488 -9.92 -15.80 -23.80
C ALA A 488 -10.12 -14.28 -23.74
N CYS A 489 -10.64 -13.74 -22.65
CA CYS A 489 -10.70 -12.30 -22.38
C CYS A 489 -9.29 -11.69 -22.26
N SER A 490 -8.37 -12.34 -21.56
CA SER A 490 -6.96 -11.91 -21.48
C SER A 490 -6.25 -11.97 -22.84
N THR A 491 -6.59 -12.95 -23.68
CA THR A 491 -6.10 -13.01 -25.07
C THR A 491 -6.64 -11.82 -25.88
N GLN A 492 -7.92 -11.46 -25.69
CA GLN A 492 -8.51 -10.28 -26.30
C GLN A 492 -7.86 -8.98 -25.80
N LEU A 493 -7.54 -8.85 -24.51
CA LEU A 493 -6.80 -7.72 -23.94
C LEU A 493 -5.47 -7.51 -24.64
N THR A 494 -4.72 -8.60 -24.84
CA THR A 494 -3.42 -8.54 -25.53
C THR A 494 -3.57 -8.04 -26.97
N ALA A 495 -4.60 -8.51 -27.68
CA ALA A 495 -4.90 -8.05 -29.03
C ALA A 495 -5.38 -6.59 -29.06
N CYS A 496 -6.10 -6.14 -28.03
CA CYS A 496 -6.55 -4.76 -27.87
C CYS A 496 -5.38 -3.81 -27.64
N ASN A 497 -4.47 -4.14 -26.72
CA ASN A 497 -3.29 -3.33 -26.42
C ASN A 497 -2.27 -3.27 -27.58
N ALA A 498 -2.36 -4.19 -28.54
CA ALA A 498 -1.49 -4.23 -29.71
C ALA A 498 -2.04 -3.50 -30.95
N ALA A 499 -3.31 -3.10 -30.92
CA ALA A 499 -3.99 -2.36 -31.99
C ALA A 499 -3.78 -0.85 -31.87
#